data_AF-A0A9K3CZS6-F1
#
_entry.id   AF-A0A9K3CZS6-F1
#
_cell.length_a   1.000
_cell.length_b   1.000
_cell.length_c   1.000
_cell.angle_alpha   90.00
_cell.angle_beta   90.00
_cell.angle_gamma   90.00
#
_symmetry.space_group_name_H-M   'P 1'
#
loop_
_entity.id
_entity.type
_entity.pdbx_description
1 polymer ?
#
loop_
_entity_poly.entity_id
_entity_poly.type
_entity_poly.pdbx_seq_one_letter_code
_entity_poly.pdbx_strand_id
1 'polypeptide(L)' 'FGWGPVMLLVGGGVAYVVGVVFFTLERPVLVPGKLAGHELFHILILVGAFMHYLILWKYILPYDGPKITE' A
#
# COMPACT_ATOMS: atom_id res chain seq x y z
N PHE A 1 -6.04 -16.96 -10.10
CA PHE A 1 -4.98 -16.06 -9.62
C PHE A 1 -4.21 -16.75 -8.52
N GLY A 2 -2.87 -16.81 -8.58
CA GLY A 2 -2.06 -17.39 -7.50
C GLY A 2 -2.02 -16.51 -6.25
N TRP A 3 -0.98 -16.65 -5.42
CA TRP A 3 -0.81 -15.84 -4.20
C TRP A 3 -0.39 -14.38 -4.44
N GLY A 4 -0.06 -14.00 -5.68
CA GLY A 4 0.41 -12.65 -6.04
C GLY A 4 -0.43 -11.47 -5.52
N PRO A 5 -1.75 -11.39 -5.77
CA PRO A 5 -2.57 -10.28 -5.30
C PRO A 5 -2.69 -10.26 -3.77
N VAL A 6 -2.68 -11.43 -3.12
CA VAL A 6 -2.68 -11.53 -1.65
C VAL A 6 -1.37 -10.99 -1.07
N MET A 7 -0.23 -11.33 -1.66
CA MET A 7 1.07 -10.81 -1.21
C MET A 7 1.18 -9.29 -1.41
N LEU A 8 0.65 -8.75 -2.50
CA LEU A 8 0.56 -7.30 -2.71
C LEU A 8 -0.35 -6.63 -1.68
N LEU A 9 -1.49 -7.26 -1.34
CA LEU A 9 -2.43 -6.73 -0.36
C LEU A 9 -1.81 -6.72 1.04
N VAL A 10 -1.23 -7.84 1.46
CA VAL A 10 -0.55 -7.96 2.76
C VAL A 10 0.64 -7.01 2.83
N GLY A 11 1.46 -6.94 1.78
CA GLY A 11 2.59 -6.00 1.71
C GLY A 11 2.15 -4.54 1.82
N GLY A 12 1.07 -4.15 1.14
CA GLY A 12 0.52 -2.80 1.24
C GLY A 12 -0.05 -2.50 2.63
N GLY A 13 -0.71 -3.47 3.26
CA GLY A 13 -1.18 -3.37 4.64
C GLY A 13 -0.04 -3.22 5.65
N VAL A 14 1.05 -3.98 5.48
CA VAL A 14 2.26 -3.84 6.32
C VAL A 14 2.86 -2.45 6.15
N ALA A 15 3.01 -1.94 4.92
CA ALA A 15 3.51 -0.59 4.67
C ALA A 15 2.65 0.47 5.38
N TYR A 16 1.33 0.33 5.31
CA TYR A 16 0.39 1.23 6.01
C TYR A 16 0.61 1.21 7.53
N VAL A 17 0.62 0.03 8.15
CA VAL A 17 0.76 -0.11 9.61
C VAL A 17 2.11 0.41 10.08
N VAL A 18 3.20 0.08 9.38
CA VAL A 18 4.54 0.60 9.69
C VAL A 18 4.57 2.12 9.59
N GLY A 19 3.93 2.70 8.57
CA GLY A 19 3.79 4.16 8.45
C GLY A 19 3.06 4.79 9.63
N VAL A 20 1.95 4.19 10.07
CA VAL A 20 1.20 4.66 11.24
C VAL A 20 2.05 4.58 12.52
N VAL A 21 2.85 3.53 12.68
CA VAL A 21 3.79 3.41 13.81
C VAL A 21 4.78 4.57 13.80
N PHE A 22 5.40 4.88 12.66
CA PHE A 22 6.33 6.02 12.58
C PHE A 22 5.65 7.37 12.79
N PHE A 23 4.43 7.54 12.27
CA PHE A 23 3.63 8.75 12.50
C PHE A 23 3.31 8.95 13.98
N THR A 24 2.83 7.91 14.66
CA THR A 24 2.41 7.99 16.07
C THR A 24 3.58 8.16 17.02
N LEU A 25 4.74 7.57 16.73
CA LEU A 25 5.95 7.76 17.53
C LEU A 25 6.65 9.10 17.26
N GLU A 26 6.22 9.86 16.25
CA GLU A 26 6.91 11.04 15.71
C GLU A 26 8.40 10.79 15.42
N ARG A 27 8.73 9.54 15.12
CA ARG A 27 10.09 9.02 14.95
C ARG A 27 10.12 8.09 13.74
N PRO A 28 11.23 8.03 12.99
CA PRO A 28 12.47 8.80 13.17
C PRO A 28 12.33 10.26 12.75
N VAL A 29 13.05 11.15 13.44
CA VAL A 29 13.29 12.51 12.95
C VAL A 29 14.49 12.43 12.01
N LEU A 30 14.25 12.47 10.71
CA LEU A 30 15.30 12.44 9.69
C LEU A 30 15.92 13.82 9.49
N VAL A 31 15.08 14.86 9.48
CA VAL A 31 15.52 16.27 9.42
C VAL A 31 14.69 17.07 10.42
N PRO A 32 15.31 17.58 11.50
CA PRO A 32 14.61 18.39 12.50
C PRO A 32 13.84 19.55 11.84
N GLY A 33 12.53 19.61 12.10
CA GLY A 33 11.64 20.65 11.57
C GLY A 33 11.23 20.52 10.09
N LYS A 34 11.62 19.45 9.39
CA LYS A 34 11.28 19.25 7.97
C LYS A 34 10.92 17.82 7.54
N LEU A 35 11.50 16.80 8.18
CA LEU A 35 11.27 15.39 7.84
C LEU A 35 11.18 14.56 9.12
N ALA A 36 9.96 14.17 9.50
CA ALA A 36 9.67 13.37 10.68
C ALA A 36 8.72 12.20 10.35
N GLY A 37 8.07 11.64 11.37
CA GLY A 37 7.13 10.52 11.22
C GLY A 37 5.99 10.79 10.23
N HIS A 38 5.55 12.04 10.08
CA HIS A 38 4.46 12.41 9.18
C HIS A 38 4.82 12.28 7.69
N GLU A 39 5.96 12.81 7.23
CA GLU A 39 6.35 12.62 5.83
C GLU A 39 6.72 11.16 5.55
N LEU A 40 7.31 10.44 6.51
CA LEU A 40 7.59 9.02 6.35
C LEU A 40 6.31 8.19 6.20
N PHE A 41 5.26 8.54 6.96
CA PHE A 41 3.94 7.96 6.78
C PHE A 41 3.37 8.22 5.39
N HIS A 42 3.47 9.45 4.87
CA HIS A 42 3.03 9.76 3.50
C HIS A 42 3.75 8.92 2.44
N ILE A 43 5.06 8.71 2.59
CA ILE A 43 5.82 7.85 1.67
C ILE A 43 5.31 6.40 1.75
N LEU A 44 5.13 5.87 2.96
CA LEU A 44 4.72 4.48 3.14
C LEU A 44 3.27 4.21 2.72
N ILE A 45 2.35 5.17 2.94
CA ILE A 45 0.98 5.03 2.47
C ILE A 45 0.89 5.12 0.94
N LEU A 46 1.75 5.92 0.29
CA LEU A 46 1.87 5.93 -1.18
C LEU A 46 2.39 4.59 -1.71
N VAL A 47 3.34 3.95 -1.04
CA VAL A 47 3.79 2.59 -1.40
C VAL A 47 2.65 1.59 -1.27
N GLY A 48 1.88 1.65 -0.18
CA GLY A 48 0.70 0.80 0.01
C GLY A 48 -0.37 1.02 -1.06
N ALA A 49 -0.69 2.28 -1.39
CA ALA A 49 -1.61 2.64 -2.45
C ALA A 49 -1.13 2.15 -3.83
N PHE A 50 0.18 2.26 -4.11
CA PHE A 50 0.76 1.75 -5.34
C PHE A 50 0.65 0.22 -5.44
N MET A 51 0.91 -0.51 -4.35
CA MET A 51 0.71 -1.97 -4.32
C MET A 51 -0.75 -2.34 -4.57
N HIS A 52 -1.70 -1.61 -3.96
CA HIS A 52 -3.13 -1.81 -4.22
C HIS A 52 -3.48 -1.53 -5.69
N TYR A 53 -2.95 -0.45 -6.27
CA TYR A 53 -3.13 -0.14 -7.68
C TYR A 53 -2.60 -1.27 -8.59
N LEU A 54 -1.46 -1.88 -8.27
CA LEU A 54 -0.96 -3.04 -9.02
C LEU A 54 -1.91 -4.24 -8.96
N ILE A 55 -2.65 -4.43 -7.86
CA ILE A 55 -3.70 -5.47 -7.79
C ILE A 55 -4.76 -5.17 -8.83
N LEU A 56 -5.27 -3.93 -8.85
CA LEU A 56 -6.30 -3.52 -9.81
C LEU A 56 -5.82 -3.72 -11.25
N TRP A 57 -4.63 -3.20 -11.57
CA TRP A 57 -4.12 -3.19 -12.93
C TRP A 57 -3.73 -4.58 -13.45
N LYS A 58 -3.11 -5.43 -12.63
CA LYS A 58 -2.61 -6.75 -13.07
C LYS A 58 -3.60 -7.89 -12.92
N TYR A 59 -4.54 -7.79 -11.98
CA TYR A 59 -5.41 -8.92 -11.62
C TYR A 59 -6.88 -8.64 -11.85
N ILE A 60 -7.36 -7.43 -11.54
CA ILE A 60 -8.80 -7.11 -11.66
C ILE A 60 -9.13 -6.62 -13.06
N LEU A 61 -8.35 -5.71 -13.63
CA LEU A 61 -8.62 -5.15 -14.96
C LEU A 61 -8.63 -6.21 -16.07
N PRO A 62 -7.73 -7.23 -16.07
CA PRO A 62 -7.78 -8.32 -17.05
C PRO A 62 -8.76 -9.44 -16.67
N TYR A 63 -9.49 -9.31 -15.55
CA TYR A 63 -10.44 -10.34 -15.13
C TYR A 63 -11.77 -10.15 -15.87
N ASP A 64 -12.03 -11.01 -16.84
CA ASP A 64 -13.23 -10.94 -17.68
C ASP A 64 -14.53 -11.44 -17.01
N GLY A 65 -14.47 -11.79 -15.72
CA GLY A 65 -15.63 -12.27 -14.96
C GLY A 65 -16.30 -13.52 -15.52
N PRO A 66 -17.31 -14.06 -14.82
CA PRO A 66 -18.26 -14.96 -15.44
C PRO A 66 -19.06 -14.15 -16.48
N LYS A 67 -18.96 -14.52 -17.76
CA LYS A 67 -19.89 -13.99 -18.77
C LYS A 67 -21.28 -14.51 -18.41
N ILE A 68 -22.15 -13.61 -17.96
CA ILE A 68 -23.55 -13.94 -17.74
C ILE A 68 -24.13 -14.14 -19.13
N THR A 69 -24.25 -15.40 -19.54
CA THR A 69 -24.89 -15.77 -20.81
C THR A 69 -26.35 -15.36 -20.69
N GLU A 70 -26.80 -14.44 -21.55
CA GLU A 70 -28.23 -14.22 -21.80
C GLU A 70 -28.90 -15.50 -22.32
#